data_AF-A0A4V3WRD1-F1
#
_entry.id   AF-A0A4V3WRD1-F1
#
_cell.length_a   1.000
_cell.length_b   1.000
_cell.length_c   1.000
_cell.angle_alpha   90.00
_cell.angle_beta   90.00
_cell.angle_gamma   90.00
#
_symmetry.space_group_name_H-M   'P 1'
#
loop_
_entity.id
_entity.type
_entity.pdbx_description
1 polymer ?
#
loop_
_entity_poly.entity_id
_entity_poly.type
_entity_poly.pdbx_seq_one_letter_code
_entity_poly.pdbx_strand_id
1 'polypeptide(L)'
;MASNITVVDSLSDALRQNRYYMKRCFSGFVGMGRRLMKPHQIMEEIDKAIEDKRERARVLEGLLGQVFSSTQEAAINPPYVALAVRQSPGFWEFFKVNANGLEMDLITAKDYLKLKEIVYDENWAMDKNALEIDFGACDFSTPRLTLSSSIGNGVDFMSKLITSRISGDLERAKPLLEYLLTLDHHGENLMINENINTVSKLQAGLIVADVYVSALPKNTPYQNFEQK
;
A
#
# COMPACT_ATOMS: atom_id res chain seq x y z
N MET A 1 14.87 -1.09 7.41
CA MET A 1 16.26 -1.05 6.87
C MET A 1 17.01 -2.34 7.18
N ALA A 2 17.09 -2.82 8.43
CA ALA A 2 17.74 -4.09 8.76
C ALA A 2 17.13 -5.32 8.05
N SER A 3 15.81 -5.32 7.82
CA SER A 3 15.07 -6.37 7.09
C SER A 3 15.40 -6.47 5.60
N ASN A 4 15.80 -5.36 4.96
CA ASN A 4 15.99 -5.32 3.51
C ASN A 4 17.39 -5.82 3.12
N ILE A 5 18.38 -5.55 3.98
CA ILE A 5 19.76 -6.04 3.80
C ILE A 5 19.77 -7.57 3.87
N THR A 6 19.08 -8.16 4.85
CA THR A 6 18.99 -9.63 4.99
C THR A 6 18.33 -10.31 3.78
N VAL A 7 17.36 -9.65 3.13
CA VAL A 7 16.69 -10.19 1.93
C VAL A 7 17.64 -10.15 0.73
N VAL A 8 18.35 -9.05 0.51
CA VAL A 8 19.32 -8.92 -0.60
C VAL A 8 20.47 -9.91 -0.44
N ASP A 9 21.00 -10.07 0.78
CA ASP A 9 22.09 -11.02 1.05
C ASP A 9 21.62 -12.46 0.80
N SER A 10 20.44 -12.84 1.30
CA SER A 10 19.86 -14.18 1.07
C SER A 10 19.60 -14.46 -0.41
N LEU A 11 19.11 -13.47 -1.15
CA LEU A 11 18.88 -13.58 -2.60
C LEU A 11 20.19 -13.69 -3.37
N SER A 12 21.19 -12.89 -2.99
CA SER A 12 22.53 -12.93 -3.58
C SER A 12 23.19 -14.29 -3.35
N ASP A 13 23.02 -14.87 -2.16
CA ASP A 13 23.48 -16.22 -1.86
C ASP A 13 22.73 -17.28 -2.67
N ALA A 14 21.42 -17.15 -2.83
CA ALA A 14 20.62 -18.06 -3.66
C ALA A 14 21.04 -18.01 -5.14
N LEU A 15 21.34 -16.81 -5.66
CA LEU A 15 21.91 -16.61 -7.00
C LEU A 15 23.29 -17.29 -7.14
N ARG A 16 24.13 -17.21 -6.12
CA ARG A 16 25.46 -17.86 -6.09
C ARG A 16 25.35 -19.39 -6.03
N GLN A 17 24.45 -19.92 -5.21
CA GLN A 17 24.21 -21.36 -5.09
C GLN A 17 23.72 -21.98 -6.41
N ASN A 18 22.96 -21.23 -7.20
CA ASN A 18 22.42 -21.67 -8.49
C ASN A 18 23.09 -20.96 -9.68
N ARG A 19 24.36 -20.55 -9.53
CA ARG A 19 25.08 -19.66 -10.46
C ARG A 19 25.05 -20.15 -11.91
N TYR A 20 25.23 -21.45 -12.15
CA TYR A 20 25.21 -22.00 -13.51
C TYR A 20 23.87 -21.73 -14.22
N TYR A 21 22.75 -22.07 -13.58
CA TYR A 21 21.42 -21.85 -14.13
C TYR A 21 21.07 -20.37 -14.21
N MET A 22 21.41 -19.59 -13.18
CA MET A 22 21.13 -18.16 -13.16
C MET A 22 21.89 -17.41 -14.24
N LYS A 23 23.15 -17.76 -14.51
CA LYS A 23 23.89 -17.17 -15.64
C LYS A 23 23.21 -17.47 -16.97
N ARG A 24 22.68 -18.68 -17.17
CA ARG A 24 21.89 -19.02 -18.37
C ARG A 24 20.58 -18.23 -18.45
N CYS A 25 19.81 -18.17 -17.35
CA CYS A 25 18.54 -17.43 -17.30
C CYS A 25 18.74 -15.95 -17.62
N PHE A 26 19.66 -15.28 -16.90
CA PHE A 26 19.92 -13.86 -17.10
C PHE A 26 20.54 -13.55 -18.46
N SER A 27 21.34 -14.46 -19.03
CA SER A 27 21.80 -14.36 -20.42
C SER A 27 20.64 -14.44 -21.41
N GLY A 28 19.65 -15.30 -21.18
CA GLY A 28 18.44 -15.39 -22.00
C GLY A 28 17.59 -14.12 -21.92
N PHE A 29 17.44 -13.56 -20.71
CA PHE A 29 16.71 -12.31 -20.50
C PHE A 29 17.29 -11.16 -21.33
N VAL A 30 18.61 -10.95 -21.26
CA VAL A 30 19.31 -9.86 -21.97
C VAL A 30 19.57 -10.14 -23.45
N GLY A 31 19.44 -11.38 -23.90
CA GLY A 31 19.83 -11.81 -25.25
C GLY A 31 19.08 -11.13 -26.39
N MET A 32 17.87 -10.62 -26.13
CA MET A 32 17.06 -9.90 -27.13
C MET A 32 17.18 -8.37 -27.02
N GLY A 33 18.15 -7.85 -26.26
CA GLY A 33 18.38 -6.42 -26.12
C GLY A 33 17.43 -5.72 -25.14
N ARG A 34 17.25 -4.40 -25.32
CA ARG A 34 16.38 -3.58 -24.46
C ARG A 34 14.92 -3.94 -24.71
N ARG A 35 14.18 -4.30 -23.65
CA ARG A 35 12.75 -4.64 -23.72
C ARG A 35 12.10 -4.68 -22.34
N LEU A 36 10.77 -4.65 -22.31
CA LEU A 36 10.00 -5.12 -21.15
C LEU A 36 9.64 -6.59 -21.33
N MET A 37 9.79 -7.37 -20.25
CA MET A 37 9.34 -8.76 -20.19
C MET A 37 8.17 -8.90 -19.21
N LYS A 38 7.18 -9.69 -19.62
CA LYS A 38 6.02 -10.08 -18.81
C LYS A 38 6.27 -11.40 -18.06
N PRO A 39 5.46 -11.75 -17.05
CA PRO A 39 5.72 -12.91 -16.19
C PRO A 39 5.88 -14.22 -16.98
N HIS A 40 5.02 -14.48 -17.96
CA HIS A 40 5.12 -15.67 -18.80
C HIS A 40 6.45 -15.73 -19.58
N GLN A 41 6.93 -14.59 -20.10
CA GLN A 41 8.21 -14.53 -20.83
C GLN A 41 9.41 -14.77 -19.91
N ILE A 42 9.34 -14.29 -18.66
CA ILE A 42 10.36 -14.57 -17.64
C ILE A 42 10.41 -16.07 -17.38
N MET A 43 9.25 -16.71 -17.17
CA MET A 43 9.15 -18.14 -16.91
C MET A 43 9.59 -18.99 -18.11
N GLU A 44 9.24 -18.59 -19.34
CA GLU A 44 9.69 -19.27 -20.56
C GLU A 44 11.22 -19.27 -20.70
N GLU A 45 11.88 -18.15 -20.40
CA GLU A 45 13.35 -18.08 -20.44
C GLU A 45 14.00 -18.92 -19.32
N ILE A 46 13.36 -19.04 -18.16
CA ILE A 46 13.80 -19.97 -17.09
C ILE A 46 13.63 -21.43 -17.52
N ASP A 47 12.50 -21.78 -18.12
CA ASP A 47 12.23 -23.13 -18.63
C ASP A 47 13.25 -23.55 -19.70
N LYS A 48 13.62 -22.63 -20.61
CA LYS A 48 14.68 -22.83 -21.62
C LYS A 48 16.07 -22.94 -20.99
N ALA A 49 16.34 -22.17 -19.94
CA ALA A 49 17.65 -22.15 -19.29
C ALA A 49 17.90 -23.38 -18.41
N ILE A 50 16.84 -23.98 -17.84
CA ILE A 50 16.88 -25.16 -16.97
C ILE A 50 16.04 -26.28 -17.61
N GLU A 51 16.61 -26.95 -18.61
CA GLU A 51 15.92 -27.99 -19.38
C GLU A 51 15.51 -29.20 -18.52
N ASP A 52 16.36 -29.60 -17.56
CA ASP A 52 16.06 -30.68 -16.62
C ASP A 52 14.93 -30.29 -15.66
N LYS A 53 13.83 -31.05 -15.72
CA LYS A 53 12.62 -30.77 -14.95
C LYS A 53 12.82 -30.90 -13.44
N ARG A 54 13.68 -31.81 -12.97
CA ARG A 54 13.93 -32.01 -11.54
C ARG A 54 14.76 -30.88 -10.97
N GLU A 55 15.81 -30.48 -11.68
CA GLU A 55 16.62 -29.32 -11.30
C GLU A 55 15.82 -28.03 -11.35
N ARG A 56 14.97 -27.87 -12.37
CA ARG A 56 14.08 -26.71 -12.46
C ARG A 56 13.11 -26.64 -11.28
N ALA A 57 12.46 -27.75 -10.92
CA ALA A 57 11.61 -27.80 -9.74
C ALA A 57 12.39 -27.43 -8.47
N ARG A 58 13.59 -28.00 -8.28
CA ARG A 58 14.44 -27.70 -7.12
C ARG A 58 14.79 -26.20 -7.00
N VAL A 59 15.09 -25.53 -8.12
CA VAL A 59 15.38 -24.09 -8.15
C VAL A 59 14.11 -23.27 -7.86
N LEU A 60 12.98 -23.66 -8.45
CA LEU A 60 11.71 -22.94 -8.31
C LEU A 60 11.01 -23.16 -6.97
N GLU A 61 11.32 -24.23 -6.25
CA GLU A 61 10.86 -24.45 -4.86
C GLU A 61 11.59 -23.54 -3.85
N GLY A 62 12.74 -22.98 -4.24
CA GLY A 62 13.54 -22.09 -3.42
C GLY A 62 13.17 -20.61 -3.51
N LEU A 63 13.98 -19.77 -2.86
CA LEU A 63 13.80 -18.32 -2.80
C LEU A 63 13.77 -17.65 -4.19
N LEU A 64 14.58 -18.14 -5.14
CA LEU A 64 14.59 -17.63 -6.51
C LEU A 64 13.26 -17.88 -7.23
N GLY A 65 12.66 -19.06 -7.03
CA GLY A 65 11.36 -19.37 -7.58
C GLY A 65 10.25 -18.50 -7.03
N GLN A 66 10.29 -18.18 -5.73
CA GLN A 66 9.36 -17.22 -5.13
C GLN A 66 9.51 -15.83 -5.77
N VAL A 67 10.74 -15.35 -5.96
CA VAL A 67 10.97 -14.05 -6.63
C VAL A 67 10.47 -14.06 -8.07
N PHE A 68 10.85 -15.06 -8.88
CA PHE A 68 10.43 -15.12 -10.28
C PHE A 68 8.92 -15.26 -10.44
N SER A 69 8.29 -16.11 -9.61
CA SER A 69 6.83 -16.31 -9.65
C SER A 69 6.06 -15.08 -9.19
N SER A 70 6.62 -14.30 -8.26
CA SER A 70 6.04 -13.03 -7.78
C SER A 70 6.43 -11.82 -8.65
N THR A 71 7.31 -11.97 -9.63
CA THR A 71 7.73 -10.89 -10.53
C THR A 71 6.60 -10.54 -11.49
N GLN A 72 6.14 -9.29 -11.45
CA GLN A 72 5.04 -8.80 -12.29
C GLN A 72 5.52 -8.33 -13.67
N GLU A 73 6.75 -7.84 -13.76
CA GLU A 73 7.43 -7.51 -15.01
C GLU A 73 8.92 -7.27 -14.77
N ALA A 74 9.70 -7.33 -15.85
CA ALA A 74 11.11 -7.01 -15.83
C ALA A 74 11.47 -5.99 -16.93
N ALA A 75 12.21 -4.94 -16.57
CA ALA A 75 12.81 -4.01 -17.52
C ALA A 75 14.24 -4.46 -17.83
N ILE A 76 14.50 -4.78 -19.09
CA ILE A 76 15.78 -5.31 -19.55
C ILE A 76 16.56 -4.19 -20.20
N ASN A 77 17.72 -3.85 -19.63
CA ASN A 77 18.67 -2.89 -20.17
C ASN A 77 20.07 -3.50 -20.08
N PRO A 78 20.51 -4.29 -21.08
CA PRO A 78 21.74 -5.07 -20.97
C PRO A 78 22.95 -4.22 -20.52
N PRO A 79 23.77 -4.70 -19.57
CA PRO A 79 23.74 -6.04 -18.96
C PRO A 79 22.78 -6.17 -17.76
N TYR A 80 21.96 -5.16 -17.47
CA TYR A 80 21.08 -5.13 -16.31
C TYR A 80 19.68 -5.67 -16.59
N VAL A 81 19.13 -6.34 -15.59
CA VAL A 81 17.75 -6.81 -15.52
C VAL A 81 17.12 -6.24 -14.26
N ALA A 82 16.12 -5.39 -14.41
CA ALA A 82 15.38 -4.83 -13.29
C ALA A 82 14.05 -5.57 -13.11
N LEU A 83 13.80 -6.13 -11.93
CA LEU A 83 12.62 -6.92 -11.61
C LEU A 83 11.68 -6.09 -10.72
N ALA A 84 10.39 -6.04 -11.07
CA ALA A 84 9.34 -5.54 -10.19
C ALA A 84 8.61 -6.71 -9.54
N VAL A 85 8.88 -6.94 -8.26
CA VAL A 85 8.43 -8.12 -7.50
C VAL A 85 7.30 -7.73 -6.57
N ARG A 86 6.22 -8.49 -6.58
CA ARG A 86 5.03 -8.26 -5.74
C ARG A 86 4.73 -9.50 -4.91
N GLN A 87 5.39 -9.61 -3.77
CA GLN A 87 5.24 -10.76 -2.86
C GLN A 87 3.84 -10.86 -2.24
N SER A 88 3.20 -9.72 -1.98
CA SER A 88 1.85 -9.66 -1.43
C SER A 88 1.11 -8.41 -1.92
N PRO A 89 -0.24 -8.38 -1.82
CA PRO A 89 -1.00 -7.21 -2.20
C PRO A 89 -0.57 -5.95 -1.42
N GLY A 90 -0.21 -4.90 -2.16
CA GLY A 90 0.24 -3.63 -1.60
C GLY A 90 1.74 -3.56 -1.26
N PHE A 91 2.48 -4.65 -1.43
CA PHE A 91 3.92 -4.70 -1.15
C PHE A 91 4.71 -4.95 -2.44
N TRP A 92 5.65 -4.05 -2.72
CA TRP A 92 6.50 -4.09 -3.92
C TRP A 92 7.97 -3.96 -3.53
N GLU A 93 8.79 -4.77 -4.17
CA GLU A 93 10.25 -4.69 -4.10
C GLU A 93 10.81 -4.63 -5.52
N PHE A 94 11.88 -3.86 -5.70
CA PHE A 94 12.49 -3.66 -6.99
C PHE A 94 13.96 -4.06 -6.91
N PHE A 95 14.38 -4.99 -7.75
CA PHE A 95 15.74 -5.48 -7.78
C PHE A 95 16.38 -5.15 -9.11
N LYS A 96 17.65 -4.74 -9.11
CA LYS A 96 18.46 -4.58 -10.32
C LYS A 96 19.58 -5.60 -10.26
N VAL A 97 19.64 -6.49 -11.24
CA VAL A 97 20.61 -7.58 -11.30
C VAL A 97 21.51 -7.40 -12.52
N ASN A 98 22.82 -7.51 -12.34
CA ASN A 98 23.77 -7.58 -13.43
C ASN A 98 23.83 -9.02 -13.98
N ALA A 99 23.47 -9.22 -15.24
CA ALA A 99 23.44 -10.55 -15.86
C ALA A 99 24.82 -11.23 -15.97
N ASN A 100 25.90 -10.43 -15.95
CA ASN A 100 27.26 -10.94 -16.07
C ASN A 100 27.84 -11.41 -14.73
N GLY A 101 27.74 -10.64 -13.67
CA GLY A 101 28.30 -11.05 -12.38
C GLY A 101 27.28 -11.68 -11.43
N LEU A 102 25.98 -11.48 -11.69
CA LEU A 102 24.85 -11.77 -10.79
C LEU A 102 24.88 -10.93 -9.51
N GLU A 103 25.51 -9.75 -9.54
CA GLU A 103 25.37 -8.76 -8.48
C GLU A 103 23.93 -8.22 -8.49
N MET A 104 23.34 -8.10 -7.31
CA MET A 104 21.97 -7.64 -7.11
C MET A 104 21.97 -6.42 -6.19
N ASP A 105 21.23 -5.39 -6.62
CA ASP A 105 20.93 -4.22 -5.81
C ASP A 105 19.42 -4.15 -5.57
N LEU A 106 19.01 -3.83 -4.34
CA LEU A 106 17.66 -3.33 -4.09
C LEU A 106 17.60 -1.86 -4.53
N ILE A 107 16.62 -1.53 -5.37
CA ILE A 107 16.45 -0.18 -5.93
C ILE A 107 15.10 0.41 -5.53
N THR A 108 14.95 1.73 -5.68
CA THR A 108 13.67 2.40 -5.38
C THR A 108 12.68 2.23 -6.54
N ALA A 109 11.40 2.52 -6.29
CA ALA A 109 10.38 2.57 -7.34
C ALA A 109 10.77 3.59 -8.44
N LYS A 110 11.33 4.74 -8.04
CA LYS A 110 11.85 5.76 -8.94
C LYS A 110 12.95 5.22 -9.86
N ASP A 111 13.94 4.54 -9.29
CA ASP A 111 15.03 3.94 -10.07
C ASP A 111 14.52 2.88 -11.04
N TYR A 112 13.54 2.06 -10.61
CA TYR A 112 12.92 1.06 -11.48
C TYR A 112 12.18 1.70 -12.65
N LEU A 113 11.40 2.76 -12.40
CA LEU A 113 10.67 3.48 -13.44
C LEU A 113 11.63 4.11 -14.46
N LYS A 114 12.76 4.68 -14.02
CA LYS A 114 13.80 5.16 -14.93
C LYS A 114 14.38 4.06 -15.81
N LEU A 115 14.66 2.89 -15.25
CA LEU A 115 15.11 1.73 -16.05
C LEU A 115 14.03 1.31 -17.04
N LYS A 116 12.75 1.37 -16.68
CA LYS A 116 11.64 1.10 -17.60
C LYS A 116 11.54 2.15 -18.70
N GLU A 117 11.81 3.41 -18.42
CA GLU A 117 11.82 4.49 -19.43
C GLU A 117 12.98 4.34 -20.42
N ILE A 118 14.20 3.98 -19.96
CA ILE A 118 15.39 3.75 -20.81
C ILE A 118 15.13 2.69 -21.91
N VAL A 119 14.24 1.74 -21.65
CA VAL A 119 13.83 0.74 -22.66
C VAL A 119 13.24 1.41 -23.90
N TYR A 120 12.57 2.56 -23.74
CA TYR A 120 11.85 3.25 -24.80
C TYR A 120 12.55 4.54 -25.24
N ASP A 121 12.97 5.38 -24.30
CA ASP A 121 13.63 6.67 -24.55
C ASP A 121 14.63 6.99 -23.45
N GLU A 122 15.92 6.88 -23.79
CA GLU A 122 17.03 7.16 -22.89
C GLU A 122 17.21 8.66 -22.61
N ASN A 123 16.87 9.53 -23.56
CA ASN A 123 16.99 10.98 -23.35
C ASN A 123 15.93 11.45 -22.35
N TRP A 124 14.69 10.95 -22.48
CA TRP A 124 13.63 11.22 -21.52
C TRP A 124 13.99 10.73 -20.12
N ALA A 125 14.45 9.48 -19.99
CA ALA A 125 14.79 8.89 -18.70
C ALA A 125 15.94 9.62 -17.95
N MET A 126 16.82 10.28 -18.71
CA MET A 126 17.97 11.04 -18.19
C MET A 126 17.67 12.54 -18.03
N ASP A 127 16.47 13.00 -18.40
CA ASP A 127 16.09 14.40 -18.19
C ASP A 127 15.96 14.70 -16.70
N LYS A 128 16.76 15.64 -16.22
CA LYS A 128 16.76 16.09 -14.83
C LYS A 128 15.49 16.88 -14.47
N ASN A 129 14.75 17.35 -15.48
CA ASN A 129 13.52 18.12 -15.31
C ASN A 129 12.25 17.28 -15.55
N ALA A 130 12.38 15.96 -15.74
CA ALA A 130 11.23 15.08 -15.87
C ALA A 130 10.35 15.19 -14.62
N LEU A 131 9.04 15.38 -14.84
CA LEU A 131 8.07 15.53 -13.75
C LEU A 131 7.89 14.21 -12.99
N GLU A 132 8.18 14.22 -11.71
CA GLU A 132 7.88 13.12 -10.78
C GLU A 132 6.72 13.51 -9.87
N ILE A 133 5.66 12.69 -9.85
CA ILE A 133 4.49 12.90 -8.99
C ILE A 133 4.59 11.95 -7.80
N ASP A 134 4.84 12.48 -6.61
CA ASP A 134 4.97 11.71 -5.37
C ASP A 134 3.92 12.11 -4.32
N PHE A 135 2.82 11.36 -4.26
CA PHE A 135 1.82 11.51 -3.19
C PHE A 135 2.31 10.94 -1.84
N GLY A 136 3.40 10.18 -1.81
CA GLY A 136 4.02 9.68 -0.59
C GLY A 136 4.70 10.78 0.23
N ALA A 137 5.12 11.86 -0.41
CA ALA A 137 5.69 13.04 0.23
C ALA A 137 4.67 13.86 1.04
N CYS A 138 3.38 13.67 0.80
CA CYS A 138 2.34 14.30 1.61
C CYS A 138 2.32 13.71 3.02
N ASP A 139 2.38 14.59 4.03
CA ASP A 139 2.19 14.19 5.43
C ASP A 139 0.71 13.92 5.70
N PHE A 140 0.34 12.64 5.64
CA PHE A 140 -0.97 12.21 6.07
C PHE A 140 -0.93 11.99 7.58
N SER A 141 -1.65 12.82 8.33
CA SER A 141 -1.89 12.65 9.77
C SER A 141 -2.67 11.37 10.14
N THR A 142 -3.11 10.62 9.13
CA THR A 142 -3.82 9.36 9.27
C THR A 142 -2.83 8.19 9.19
N PRO A 143 -2.80 7.31 10.21
CA PRO A 143 -1.93 6.14 10.18
C PRO A 143 -2.25 5.22 9.01
N ARG A 144 -1.22 4.61 8.41
CA ARG A 144 -1.36 3.68 7.30
C ARG A 144 -1.58 2.26 7.79
N LEU A 145 -2.53 1.57 7.19
CA LEU A 145 -2.74 0.14 7.38
C LEU A 145 -1.61 -0.65 6.71
N THR A 146 -0.99 -1.58 7.43
CA THR A 146 0.15 -2.37 6.94
C THR A 146 -0.20 -3.81 6.58
N LEU A 147 -1.37 -4.30 6.98
CA LEU A 147 -1.83 -5.65 6.68
C LEU A 147 -2.59 -5.67 5.35
N SER A 148 -2.19 -6.57 4.44
CA SER A 148 -2.89 -6.74 3.15
C SER A 148 -4.36 -7.14 3.31
N SER A 149 -4.72 -7.84 4.39
CA SER A 149 -6.12 -8.19 4.71
C SER A 149 -7.00 -7.00 5.08
N SER A 150 -6.40 -5.85 5.40
CA SER A 150 -7.15 -4.63 5.72
C SER A 150 -7.48 -3.79 4.48
N ILE A 151 -6.99 -4.16 3.30
CA ILE A 151 -7.30 -3.46 2.05
C ILE A 151 -8.81 -3.56 1.79
N GLY A 152 -9.45 -2.41 1.56
CA GLY A 152 -10.90 -2.31 1.38
C GLY A 152 -11.69 -2.07 2.67
N ASN A 153 -11.09 -2.24 3.85
CA ASN A 153 -11.75 -2.09 5.15
C ASN A 153 -11.38 -0.77 5.86
N GLY A 154 -11.24 0.32 5.10
CA GLY A 154 -10.77 1.60 5.62
C GLY A 154 -11.69 2.24 6.64
N VAL A 155 -13.01 2.11 6.47
CA VAL A 155 -14.02 2.68 7.39
C VAL A 155 -13.88 2.07 8.78
N ASP A 156 -13.76 0.75 8.90
CA ASP A 156 -13.62 0.09 10.20
C ASP A 156 -12.40 0.60 10.98
N PHE A 157 -11.29 0.82 10.27
CA PHE A 157 -10.09 1.38 10.87
C PHE A 157 -10.28 2.83 11.27
N MET A 158 -10.86 3.64 10.39
CA MET A 158 -11.14 5.05 10.67
C MET A 158 -12.12 5.20 11.82
N SER A 159 -13.16 4.37 11.90
CA SER A 159 -14.10 4.35 13.03
C SER A 159 -13.36 4.05 14.34
N LYS A 160 -12.52 3.01 14.38
CA LYS A 160 -11.71 2.71 15.58
C LYS A 160 -10.76 3.86 15.95
N LEU A 161 -10.12 4.47 14.95
CA LEU A 161 -9.21 5.60 15.15
C LEU A 161 -9.96 6.80 15.71
N ILE A 162 -11.08 7.19 15.10
CA ILE A 162 -11.94 8.29 15.54
C ILE A 162 -12.43 8.00 16.95
N THR A 163 -12.99 6.82 17.22
CA THR A 163 -13.42 6.40 18.56
C THR A 163 -12.28 6.56 19.57
N SER A 164 -11.08 6.09 19.27
CA SER A 164 -9.93 6.23 20.19
C SER A 164 -9.53 7.70 20.43
N ARG A 165 -9.70 8.57 19.44
CA ARG A 165 -9.38 10.00 19.54
C ARG A 165 -10.40 10.78 20.34
N ILE A 166 -11.70 10.45 20.20
CA ILE A 166 -12.78 11.14 20.92
C ILE A 166 -13.08 10.56 22.30
N SER A 167 -12.56 9.36 22.61
CA SER A 167 -12.78 8.69 23.90
C SER A 167 -11.82 9.18 24.99
N GLY A 168 -12.27 9.03 26.24
CA GLY A 168 -11.48 9.25 27.45
C GLY A 168 -11.78 10.59 28.13
N ASP A 169 -11.35 11.69 27.53
CA ASP A 169 -11.51 13.04 28.07
C ASP A 169 -12.67 13.78 27.39
N LEU A 170 -13.44 14.55 28.16
CA LEU A 170 -14.58 15.34 27.68
C LEU A 170 -14.14 16.33 26.60
N GLU A 171 -12.97 16.95 26.74
CA GLU A 171 -12.46 17.91 25.75
C GLU A 171 -12.16 17.28 24.38
N ARG A 172 -11.90 15.96 24.34
CA ARG A 172 -11.66 15.24 23.08
C ARG A 172 -12.91 15.04 22.24
N ALA A 173 -14.09 15.13 22.85
CA ALA A 173 -15.37 15.06 22.15
C ALA A 173 -15.79 16.43 21.57
N LYS A 174 -15.03 17.50 21.82
CA LYS A 174 -15.33 18.84 21.31
C LYS A 174 -15.52 18.92 19.78
N PRO A 175 -14.72 18.24 18.93
CA PRO A 175 -14.97 18.25 17.49
C PRO A 175 -16.32 17.64 17.10
N LEU A 176 -16.82 16.65 17.85
CA LEU A 176 -18.15 16.09 17.62
C LEU A 176 -19.24 17.08 18.01
N LEU A 177 -19.08 17.78 19.13
CA LEU A 177 -19.99 18.84 19.54
C LEU A 177 -20.04 19.96 18.49
N GLU A 178 -18.88 20.45 18.03
CA GLU A 178 -18.78 21.49 17.01
C GLU A 178 -19.43 21.05 15.69
N TYR A 179 -19.22 19.79 15.28
CA TYR A 179 -19.91 19.23 14.12
C TYR A 179 -21.43 19.27 14.31
N LEU A 180 -21.94 18.77 15.44
CA LEU A 180 -23.39 18.74 15.69
C LEU A 180 -24.02 20.14 15.77
N LEU A 181 -23.32 21.13 16.34
CA LEU A 181 -23.77 22.54 16.40
C LEU A 181 -23.86 23.20 15.02
N THR A 182 -22.99 22.79 14.09
CA THR A 182 -22.90 23.38 12.74
C THR A 182 -23.80 22.68 11.73
N LEU A 183 -24.52 21.63 12.12
CA LEU A 183 -25.45 20.94 11.24
C LEU A 183 -26.67 21.82 10.95
N ASP A 184 -26.76 22.27 9.71
CA ASP A 184 -27.85 23.06 9.17
C ASP A 184 -28.33 22.45 7.86
N HIS A 185 -29.63 22.48 7.63
CA HIS A 185 -30.20 22.19 6.32
C HIS A 185 -31.25 23.25 5.97
N HIS A 186 -30.99 24.00 4.88
CA HIS A 186 -31.87 25.07 4.41
C HIS A 186 -32.15 26.18 5.44
N GLY A 187 -31.19 26.48 6.32
CA GLY A 187 -31.36 27.50 7.37
C GLY A 187 -32.08 26.99 8.61
N GLU A 188 -32.42 25.69 8.65
CA GLU A 188 -32.90 25.02 9.85
C GLU A 188 -31.76 24.26 10.54
N ASN A 189 -31.49 24.67 11.79
CA ASN A 189 -30.53 23.98 12.64
C ASN A 189 -31.01 22.56 12.97
N LEU A 190 -30.11 21.59 12.86
CA LEU A 190 -30.34 20.18 13.15
C LEU A 190 -29.60 19.76 14.42
N MET A 191 -30.07 18.67 15.04
CA MET A 191 -29.46 17.98 16.19
C MET A 191 -29.40 18.78 17.50
N ILE A 192 -28.61 19.85 17.58
CA ILE A 192 -28.42 20.68 18.79
C ILE A 192 -28.30 22.17 18.42
N ASN A 193 -28.35 23.06 19.42
CA ASN A 193 -28.28 24.51 19.22
C ASN A 193 -27.26 25.17 20.17
N GLU A 194 -27.06 26.47 20.01
CA GLU A 194 -26.10 27.28 20.77
C GLU A 194 -26.28 27.23 22.32
N ASN A 195 -27.45 26.82 22.82
CA ASN A 195 -27.64 26.62 24.25
C ASN A 195 -26.83 25.41 24.77
N ILE A 196 -26.55 24.44 23.91
CA ILE A 196 -25.78 23.21 24.17
C ILE A 196 -24.37 23.33 23.56
N ASN A 197 -23.64 24.38 23.94
CA ASN A 197 -22.33 24.72 23.37
C ASN A 197 -21.11 24.14 24.10
N THR A 198 -21.30 23.23 25.05
CA THR A 198 -20.19 22.51 25.71
C THR A 198 -20.50 21.02 25.82
N VAL A 199 -19.47 20.18 25.91
CA VAL A 199 -19.64 18.72 25.99
C VAL A 199 -20.41 18.35 27.27
N SER A 200 -20.15 19.02 28.39
CA SER A 200 -20.89 18.81 29.64
C SER A 200 -22.37 19.18 29.52
N LYS A 201 -22.70 20.28 28.81
CA LYS A 201 -24.10 20.65 28.54
C LYS A 201 -24.78 19.64 27.63
N LEU A 202 -24.08 19.14 26.61
CA LEU A 202 -24.58 18.08 25.73
C LEU A 202 -24.89 16.82 26.52
N GLN A 203 -23.97 16.38 27.38
CA GLN A 203 -24.17 15.22 28.23
C GLN A 203 -25.38 15.39 29.17
N ALA A 204 -25.48 16.54 29.84
CA ALA A 204 -26.61 16.83 30.73
C ALA A 204 -27.95 16.86 29.98
N GLY A 205 -27.99 17.51 28.81
CA GLY A 205 -29.16 17.57 27.95
C GLY A 205 -29.62 16.20 27.47
N LEU A 206 -28.68 15.35 27.03
CA LEU A 206 -28.97 13.99 26.61
C LEU A 206 -29.51 13.12 27.76
N ILE A 207 -28.99 13.26 28.97
CA ILE A 207 -29.50 12.52 30.15
C ILE A 207 -30.94 12.93 30.47
N VAL A 208 -31.24 14.23 30.46
CA VAL A 208 -32.61 14.71 30.72
C VAL A 208 -33.57 14.26 29.63
N ALA A 209 -33.15 14.35 28.36
CA ALA A 209 -33.93 13.91 27.21
C ALA A 209 -34.20 12.39 27.25
N ASP A 210 -33.20 11.57 27.57
CA ASP A 210 -33.33 10.11 27.67
C ASP A 210 -34.35 9.70 28.74
N VAL A 211 -34.27 10.30 29.94
CA VAL A 211 -35.22 10.05 31.03
C VAL A 211 -36.65 10.45 30.63
N TYR A 212 -36.81 11.61 29.99
CA TYR A 212 -38.12 12.11 29.58
C TYR A 212 -38.75 11.27 28.46
N VAL A 213 -38.01 11.04 27.37
CA VAL A 213 -38.50 10.33 26.18
C VAL A 213 -38.74 8.85 26.48
N SER A 214 -37.92 8.22 27.33
CA SER A 214 -38.10 6.81 27.73
C SER A 214 -39.41 6.55 28.49
N ALA A 215 -40.03 7.58 29.08
CA ALA A 215 -41.32 7.47 29.75
C ALA A 215 -42.52 7.57 28.79
N LEU A 216 -42.32 8.02 27.56
CA LEU A 216 -43.37 8.17 26.55
C LEU A 216 -43.64 6.84 25.82
N PRO A 217 -44.85 6.62 25.29
CA PRO A 217 -45.11 5.51 24.36
C PRO A 217 -44.16 5.56 23.15
N LYS A 218 -43.64 4.40 22.71
CA LYS A 218 -42.66 4.29 21.61
C LYS A 218 -43.09 4.92 20.28
N ASN A 219 -44.40 5.08 20.07
CA ASN A 219 -44.96 5.64 18.84
C ASN A 219 -45.38 7.11 18.99
N THR A 220 -44.95 7.80 20.06
CA THR A 220 -45.26 9.22 20.28
C THR A 220 -44.57 10.05 19.20
N PRO A 221 -45.30 10.85 18.39
CA PRO A 221 -44.69 11.73 17.39
C PRO A 221 -43.81 12.81 18.02
N TYR A 222 -42.72 13.19 17.35
CA TYR A 222 -41.78 14.23 17.82
C TYR A 222 -42.48 15.56 18.14
N GLN A 223 -43.47 15.96 17.33
CA GLN A 223 -44.22 17.21 17.51
C GLN A 223 -44.92 17.30 18.88
N ASN A 224 -45.21 16.16 19.53
CA ASN A 224 -45.87 16.14 20.83
C ASN A 224 -44.93 16.49 21.99
N PHE A 225 -43.62 16.49 21.75
CA PHE A 225 -42.59 16.75 22.76
C PHE A 225 -41.45 17.66 22.29
N GLU A 226 -41.61 18.34 21.15
CA GLU A 226 -40.61 19.26 20.58
C GLU A 226 -40.36 20.51 21.46
N GLN A 227 -41.39 21.05 22.11
CA GLN A 227 -41.33 22.32 22.85
C GLN A 227 -41.21 22.15 24.38
N LYS A 228 -40.98 20.94 24.87
CA LYS A 228 -40.93 20.61 26.31
C LYS A 228 -39.55 20.12 26.73
#